data_AF-A0A1V6NSX7-F1
#
_entry.id   AF-A0A1V6NSX7-F1
#
_cell.length_a   1.000
_cell.length_b   1.000
_cell.length_c   1.000
_cell.angle_alpha   90.00
_cell.angle_beta   90.00
_cell.angle_gamma   90.00
#
_symmetry.space_group_name_H-M   'P 1'
#
loop_
_entity.id
_entity.type
_entity.pdbx_description
1 polymer ?
#
loop_
_entity_poly.entity_id
_entity_poly.type
_entity_poly.pdbx_seq_one_letter_code
_entity_poly.pdbx_strand_id
1 'polypeptide(L)'
;MADDKLEINPADPEKTFYHDCDAGQIEASIATLEPHSYQTLHSPCTYAAWKDVPSTYLYCTQDADIPLVVQRGMVEETANGTGMRTESVDASHSPFLCKPDEVTAAIRRAAGEVV
;
A
#
# COMPACT_ATOMS: atom_id res chain seq x y z
N MET A 1 0.88 16.51 14.95
CA MET A 1 0.74 15.28 15.76
C MET A 1 -0.67 15.19 16.30
N ALA A 2 -1.21 13.98 16.37
CA ALA A 2 -2.48 13.68 17.04
C ALA A 2 -2.47 14.15 18.51
N ASP A 3 -3.65 14.39 19.08
CA ASP A 3 -3.78 14.84 20.48
C ASP A 3 -3.25 13.79 21.47
N ASP A 4 -3.39 12.50 21.15
CA ASP A 4 -2.89 11.38 21.96
C ASP A 4 -1.37 11.17 21.85
N LYS A 5 -0.73 11.76 20.82
CA LYS A 5 0.69 11.64 20.49
C LYS A 5 1.18 10.20 20.40
N LEU A 6 0.28 9.25 20.10
CA LEU A 6 0.64 7.85 19.90
C LEU A 6 1.12 7.64 18.46
N GLU A 7 2.19 6.87 18.34
CA GLU A 7 2.87 6.58 17.08
C GLU A 7 3.08 5.08 16.93
N ILE A 8 3.13 4.63 15.68
CA ILE A 8 3.54 3.28 15.30
C ILE A 8 4.76 3.37 14.41
N ASN A 9 5.74 2.51 14.73
CA ASN A 9 6.98 2.37 13.98
C ASN A 9 7.18 0.88 13.69
N PRO A 10 7.71 0.51 12.51
CA PRO A 10 8.06 -0.88 12.24
C PRO A 10 9.22 -1.30 13.15
N ALA A 11 9.18 -2.53 13.66
CA ALA A 11 10.30 -3.09 14.39
C ALA A 11 11.50 -3.40 13.47
N ASP A 12 11.21 -3.73 12.20
CA ASP A 12 12.19 -4.07 11.17
C ASP A 12 11.73 -3.49 9.82
N PRO A 13 12.01 -2.21 9.52
CA PRO A 13 11.50 -1.53 8.33
C PRO A 13 11.99 -2.17 7.03
N GLU A 14 13.20 -2.73 7.00
CA GLU A 14 13.70 -3.47 5.84
C GLU A 14 12.80 -4.67 5.55
N LYS A 15 12.57 -5.53 6.54
CA LYS A 15 11.72 -6.72 6.35
C LYS A 15 10.25 -6.40 6.13
N THR A 16 9.74 -5.33 6.75
CA THR A 16 8.33 -4.97 6.66
C THR A 16 8.02 -4.26 5.34
N PHE A 17 8.86 -3.31 4.91
CA PHE A 17 8.52 -2.40 3.81
C PHE A 17 9.35 -2.53 2.54
N TYR A 18 10.58 -3.03 2.61
CA TYR A 18 11.61 -2.82 1.57
C TYR A 18 12.41 -4.07 1.20
N HIS A 19 12.01 -5.27 1.63
CA HIS A 19 12.86 -6.47 1.61
C HIS A 19 13.25 -7.00 0.23
N ASP A 20 12.64 -6.45 -0.84
CA ASP A 20 12.92 -6.76 -2.24
C ASP A 20 13.54 -5.57 -3.01
N CYS A 21 13.84 -4.46 -2.33
CA CYS A 21 14.57 -3.31 -2.86
C CYS A 21 16.09 -3.56 -2.87
N ASP A 22 16.84 -2.76 -3.62
CA ASP A 22 18.31 -2.80 -3.52
C ASP A 22 18.81 -2.13 -2.24
N ALA A 23 20.03 -2.46 -1.82
CA ALA A 23 20.59 -1.98 -0.55
C ALA A 23 20.65 -0.44 -0.44
N GLY A 24 20.89 0.26 -1.55
CA GLY A 24 20.93 1.73 -1.56
C GLY A 24 19.55 2.33 -1.39
N GLN A 25 18.53 1.73 -2.03
CA GLN A 25 17.13 2.11 -1.82
C GLN A 25 16.67 1.85 -0.39
N ILE A 26 17.03 0.70 0.19
CA ILE A 26 16.70 0.34 1.57
C ILE A 26 17.32 1.37 2.53
N GLU A 27 18.63 1.63 2.42
CA GLU A 27 19.33 2.57 3.29
C GLU A 27 18.73 3.98 3.20
N ALA A 28 18.52 4.49 1.98
CA ALA A 28 17.95 5.81 1.77
C ALA A 28 16.51 5.94 2.27
N SER A 29 15.70 4.90 2.10
CA SER A 29 14.29 4.89 2.55
C SER A 29 14.19 4.83 4.07
N ILE A 30 14.98 3.96 4.72
CA ILE A 30 15.02 3.87 6.18
C ILE A 30 15.53 5.16 6.81
N ALA A 31 16.54 5.81 6.21
CA ALA A 31 17.09 7.06 6.70
C ALA A 31 16.11 8.24 6.69
N THR A 32 15.02 8.13 5.92
CA THR A 32 13.98 9.17 5.78
C THR A 32 12.61 8.73 6.31
N LEU A 33 12.53 7.54 6.91
CA LEU A 33 11.30 7.00 7.46
C LEU A 33 10.92 7.73 8.77
N GLU A 34 9.69 8.20 8.84
CA GLU A 34 9.14 8.91 10.00
C GLU A 34 8.03 8.09 10.68
N PRO A 35 7.75 8.32 11.98
CA PRO A 35 6.68 7.63 12.68
C PRO A 35 5.29 7.91 12.08
N HIS A 36 4.46 6.87 12.04
CA HIS A 36 3.06 6.98 11.62
C HIS A 36 2.14 7.23 12.82
N SER A 37 1.16 8.12 12.70
CA SER A 37 0.25 8.39 13.82
C SER A 37 -0.69 7.20 14.08
N TYR A 38 -0.65 6.67 15.30
CA TYR A 38 -1.47 5.51 15.68
C TYR A 38 -2.98 5.80 15.58
N GLN A 39 -3.38 7.06 15.82
CA GLN A 39 -4.78 7.49 15.80
C GLN A 39 -5.46 7.24 14.45
N THR A 40 -4.73 7.22 13.32
CA THR A 40 -5.34 7.01 12.00
C THR A 40 -5.95 5.61 11.86
N LEU A 41 -5.48 4.63 12.63
CA LEU A 41 -6.01 3.25 12.62
C LEU A 41 -7.41 3.15 13.25
N HIS A 42 -7.80 4.15 14.04
CA HIS A 42 -9.06 4.17 14.80
C HIS A 42 -9.99 5.31 14.41
N SER A 43 -9.50 6.28 13.64
CA SER A 43 -10.27 7.44 13.24
C SER A 43 -11.45 7.04 12.34
N PRO A 44 -12.67 7.55 12.57
CA PRO A 44 -13.80 7.23 11.71
C PRO A 44 -13.56 7.63 10.26
N CYS A 45 -13.68 6.67 9.33
CA CYS A 45 -13.69 6.95 7.90
C CYS A 45 -15.05 7.56 7.53
N THR A 46 -15.10 8.88 7.34
CA THR A 46 -16.35 9.60 7.03
C THR A 46 -16.74 9.51 5.56
N TYR A 47 -15.78 9.22 4.68
CA TYR A 47 -16.01 9.09 3.24
C TYR A 47 -15.00 8.14 2.60
N ALA A 48 -15.48 7.25 1.73
CA ALA A 48 -14.70 6.26 1.03
C ALA A 48 -14.87 6.45 -0.48
N ALA A 49 -13.97 7.23 -1.10
CA ALA A 49 -14.09 7.65 -2.49
C ALA A 49 -14.18 6.49 -3.50
N TRP A 50 -13.59 5.34 -3.18
CA TRP A 50 -13.66 4.13 -4.00
C TRP A 50 -15.07 3.55 -4.18
N LYS A 51 -16.07 4.06 -3.46
CA LYS A 51 -17.49 3.72 -3.66
C LYS A 51 -18.12 4.46 -4.84
N ASP A 52 -17.59 5.63 -5.19
CA ASP A 52 -18.17 6.52 -6.21
C ASP A 52 -17.24 6.75 -7.40
N VAL A 53 -15.92 6.60 -7.20
CA VAL A 53 -14.89 6.82 -8.21
C VAL A 53 -14.30 5.48 -8.64
N PRO A 54 -14.26 5.17 -9.96
CA PRO A 54 -13.58 3.98 -10.47
C PRO A 54 -12.17 3.91 -9.90
N SER A 55 -11.88 2.83 -9.19
CA SER A 55 -10.63 2.64 -8.45
C SER A 55 -10.04 1.28 -8.78
N THR A 56 -8.71 1.21 -8.72
CA THR A 56 -7.93 -0.02 -8.87
C THR A 56 -7.13 -0.25 -7.60
N TYR A 57 -7.19 -1.45 -7.05
CA TYR A 57 -6.30 -1.92 -5.98
C TYR A 57 -5.16 -2.74 -6.59
N LEU A 58 -3.92 -2.41 -6.27
CA LEU A 58 -2.74 -3.16 -6.69
C LEU A 58 -2.24 -4.00 -5.51
N TYR A 59 -2.45 -5.32 -5.58
CA TYR A 59 -1.97 -6.25 -4.57
C TYR A 59 -0.46 -6.41 -4.63
N CYS A 60 0.22 -6.28 -3.50
CA CYS A 60 1.64 -6.59 -3.36
C CYS A 60 1.77 -7.98 -2.73
N THR A 61 2.18 -8.98 -3.51
CA THR A 61 2.07 -10.39 -3.07
C THR A 61 3.10 -10.80 -2.01
N GLN A 62 4.16 -10.01 -1.81
CA GLN A 62 5.17 -10.20 -0.76
C GLN A 62 5.08 -9.14 0.34
N ASP A 63 3.95 -8.45 0.47
CA ASP A 63 3.76 -7.44 1.51
C ASP A 63 3.78 -8.08 2.91
N ALA A 64 4.69 -7.60 3.76
CA ALA A 64 4.86 -8.05 5.13
C ALA A 64 4.22 -7.11 6.16
N ASP A 65 3.74 -5.94 5.75
CA ASP A 65 2.97 -5.02 6.59
C ASP A 65 1.47 -5.35 6.52
N ILE A 66 0.96 -5.50 5.30
CA ILE A 66 -0.42 -5.91 5.03
C ILE A 66 -0.38 -7.23 4.25
N PRO A 67 -0.34 -8.39 4.92
CA PRO A 67 -0.27 -9.68 4.25
C PRO A 67 -1.37 -9.85 3.20
N LEU A 68 -1.09 -10.56 2.11
CA LEU A 68 -2.01 -10.69 0.96
C LEU A 68 -3.44 -11.11 1.37
N VAL A 69 -3.59 -11.99 2.37
CA VAL A 69 -4.90 -12.39 2.89
C VAL A 69 -5.68 -11.21 3.47
N VAL A 70 -5.01 -10.29 4.16
CA VAL A 70 -5.61 -9.07 4.71
C VAL A 70 -5.99 -8.11 3.59
N GLN A 71 -5.10 -7.91 2.61
CA GLN A 71 -5.41 -7.09 1.43
C GLN A 71 -6.66 -7.62 0.69
N ARG A 72 -6.76 -8.94 0.53
CA ARG A 72 -7.94 -9.57 -0.07
C ARG A 72 -9.19 -9.36 0.78
N GLY A 73 -9.11 -9.42 2.11
CA GLY A 73 -10.24 -9.03 2.97
C GLY A 73 -10.68 -7.57 2.76
N MET A 74 -9.73 -6.64 2.61
CA MET A 74 -10.04 -5.24 2.34
C MET A 74 -10.81 -5.06 1.01
N VAL A 75 -10.47 -5.83 -0.02
CA VAL A 75 -11.06 -5.66 -1.36
C VAL A 75 -12.26 -6.58 -1.60
N GLU A 76 -12.09 -7.88 -1.40
CA GLU A 76 -13.06 -8.92 -1.72
C GLU A 76 -14.21 -8.98 -0.72
N GLU A 77 -14.00 -8.55 0.52
CA GLU A 77 -15.07 -8.46 1.52
C GLU A 77 -15.57 -7.04 1.66
N THR A 78 -14.68 -6.08 1.96
CA THR A 78 -15.11 -4.71 2.32
C THR A 78 -15.47 -3.85 1.11
N ALA A 79 -14.74 -3.97 0.00
CA ALA A 79 -15.03 -3.24 -1.25
C ALA A 79 -15.93 -4.03 -2.22
N ASN A 80 -16.49 -5.16 -1.78
CA ASN A 80 -17.33 -5.99 -2.63
C ASN A 80 -18.51 -5.20 -3.21
N GLY A 81 -18.81 -5.42 -4.50
CA GLY A 81 -19.91 -4.76 -5.20
C GLY A 81 -19.67 -3.31 -5.62
N THR A 82 -18.50 -2.73 -5.34
CA THR A 82 -18.18 -1.34 -5.74
C THR A 82 -17.58 -1.19 -7.15
N GLY A 83 -17.29 -2.32 -7.82
CA GLY A 83 -16.61 -2.29 -9.11
C GLY A 83 -15.10 -2.01 -9.01
N MET A 84 -14.52 -2.13 -7.81
CA MET A 84 -13.07 -2.09 -7.60
C MET A 84 -12.36 -3.05 -8.56
N ARG A 85 -11.46 -2.50 -9.38
CA ARG A 85 -10.57 -3.31 -10.23
C ARG A 85 -9.39 -3.79 -9.39
N THR A 86 -8.82 -4.93 -9.77
CA THR A 86 -7.67 -5.48 -9.07
C THR A 86 -6.58 -5.85 -10.05
N GLU A 87 -5.35 -5.60 -9.63
CA GLU A 87 -4.12 -6.08 -10.27
C GLU A 87 -3.18 -6.60 -9.19
N SER A 88 -2.12 -7.31 -9.56
CA SER A 88 -1.12 -7.81 -8.62
C SER A 88 0.29 -7.54 -9.13
N VAL A 89 1.21 -7.33 -8.20
CA VAL A 89 2.65 -7.22 -8.44
C VAL A 89 3.39 -8.09 -7.43
N ASP A 90 4.43 -8.79 -7.88
CA ASP A 90 5.33 -9.55 -7.02
C ASP A 90 6.35 -8.62 -6.37
N ALA A 91 5.90 -7.96 -5.29
CA ALA A 91 6.65 -6.95 -4.58
C ALA A 91 6.34 -6.94 -3.08
N SER A 92 7.26 -6.35 -2.31
CA SER A 92 7.03 -5.92 -0.91
C SER A 92 6.04 -4.74 -0.83
N HIS A 93 5.90 -4.15 0.37
CA HIS A 93 4.95 -3.06 0.63
C HIS A 93 5.19 -1.80 -0.24
N SER A 94 6.42 -1.59 -0.72
CA SER A 94 6.82 -0.37 -1.45
C SER A 94 7.15 -0.65 -2.92
N PRO A 95 6.19 -1.15 -3.73
CA PRO A 95 6.45 -1.56 -5.11
C PRO A 95 6.93 -0.40 -6.00
N PHE A 96 6.62 0.85 -5.62
CA PHE A 96 7.05 2.04 -6.35
C PHE A 96 8.57 2.29 -6.27
N LEU A 97 9.29 1.64 -5.35
CA LEU A 97 10.74 1.67 -5.26
C LEU A 97 11.39 0.52 -6.05
N CYS A 98 10.99 -0.72 -5.77
CA CYS A 98 11.63 -1.92 -6.32
C CYS A 98 11.08 -2.36 -7.69
N LYS A 99 9.84 -1.99 -8.03
CA LYS A 99 9.10 -2.39 -9.25
C LYS A 99 8.45 -1.18 -9.94
N PRO A 100 9.21 -0.08 -10.20
CA PRO A 100 8.63 1.16 -10.70
C PRO A 100 7.97 1.02 -12.08
N ASP A 101 8.49 0.13 -12.94
CA ASP A 101 7.93 -0.11 -14.27
C ASP A 101 6.59 -0.84 -14.20
N GLU A 102 6.46 -1.84 -13.32
CA GLU A 102 5.23 -2.58 -13.09
C GLU A 102 4.14 -1.67 -12.49
N VAL A 103 4.50 -0.85 -11.49
CA VAL A 103 3.59 0.16 -10.91
C VAL A 103 3.16 1.17 -11.97
N THR A 104 4.09 1.66 -12.78
CA THR A 104 3.78 2.60 -13.87
C THR A 104 2.80 1.98 -14.87
N ALA A 105 3.01 0.73 -15.25
CA ALA A 105 2.12 0.02 -16.16
C ALA A 105 0.72 -0.17 -15.56
N ALA A 106 0.62 -0.51 -14.28
CA ALA A 106 -0.66 -0.63 -13.56
C ALA A 106 -1.41 0.71 -13.50
N ILE A 107 -0.72 1.82 -13.22
CA ILE A 107 -1.32 3.16 -13.22
C ILE A 107 -1.86 3.52 -14.60
N ARG A 108 -1.09 3.28 -15.67
CA ARG A 108 -1.53 3.56 -17.04
C ARG A 108 -2.79 2.78 -17.42
N ARG A 109 -2.85 1.48 -17.08
CA ARG A 109 -4.06 0.66 -17.28
C ARG A 109 -5.24 1.16 -16.46
N ALA A 110 -5.02 1.56 -15.20
CA ALA A 110 -6.06 2.14 -14.35
C ALA A 110 -6.60 3.45 -14.94
N ALA A 111 -5.74 4.26 -15.58
CA ALA A 111 -6.11 5.49 -16.30
C ALA A 111 -6.83 5.24 -17.64
N GLY A 112 -6.98 3.98 -18.06
CA GLY A 112 -7.69 3.60 -19.28
C GLY A 112 -6.80 3.47 -20.53
N GLU A 113 -5.48 3.48 -20.37
CA GLU A 113 -4.57 3.19 -21.47
C GLU A 113 -4.56 1.68 -21.80
N VAL A 114 -4.50 1.36 -23.09
CA VAL A 114 -4.23 0.01 -23.57
C VAL A 114 -2.72 -0.10 -23.75
N VAL A 115 -2.06 -0.78 -22.81
CA VAL A 115 -0.60 -0.91 -22.72
C VAL A 115 -0.15 -2.33 -23.02
#